data_AF-A0A1G8ZYD5-F1
#
_entry.id   AF-A0A1G8ZYD5-F1
#
_cell.length_a   1.000
_cell.length_b   1.000
_cell.length_c   1.000
_cell.angle_alpha   90.00
_cell.angle_beta   90.00
_cell.angle_gamma   90.00
#
_symmetry.space_group_name_H-M   'P 1'
#
loop_
_entity.id
_entity.type
_entity.pdbx_description
1 polymer ?
#
loop_
_entity_poly.entity_id
_entity_poly.type
_entity_poly.pdbx_seq_one_letter_code
_entity_poly.pdbx_strand_id
1 'polypeptide(L)'
;MELPWKNSVDVWCRRGRTYCEQGQYDRAIECYNRAIALDLGAAIARYCKGRALMAIGRYREAVNCFDQTVRIDPTSARFWYAGGEALYSLGRYREAAEYCGRAVELAPDSTGAWLIRGHALRKLGRTSDALACYDRVIAIDPTRIEGWRGRGAAFAAERRYDAALECYDRIIAIDPEDTEAWYAKGTIYLLLARYDTAIECFDRIIAISPDRADAWYNRGCTLMTLERYEEAILSFDRTLALRPDDADAWYNRGRAHRLLERYEEAIESYNRAYRISPDRPGIWREKGMALRRLKRYDLALASLDRALRENAADPEVWYQKGLVQFAKRRYEEAIECFDQTLRLKADHTGADYHRGESYYALGDYSRAVICYQAVLRREPENIAALNNCGNALHELGRYEDALGCYERALEIEPNNQQIQKNKASVLSTLSDYDKALECFDQEVRANPENVDARYNKGLTLFILGRYEEAAACYAQALAIDPARMDIWVAQGNVLVIQNRCEEALACYDRALAADPDDVEALKGRATALVYLDRPAEAIRCYERLSRLPRKQEIQQKGRMRS
;
A
#
# COMPACT_ATOMS: atom_id res chain seq x y z
N MET A 1 -80.31 -16.53 7.07
CA MET A 1 -80.18 -16.29 8.52
C MET A 1 -78.76 -16.67 8.94
N GLU A 2 -77.85 -15.69 9.01
CA GLU A 2 -76.58 -15.89 9.73
C GLU A 2 -76.86 -15.68 11.21
N LEU A 3 -76.48 -16.66 12.03
CA LEU A 3 -76.69 -16.62 13.48
C LEU A 3 -75.78 -15.53 14.11
N PRO A 4 -76.27 -14.68 15.03
CA PRO A 4 -75.54 -13.52 15.56
C PRO A 4 -74.17 -13.83 16.17
N TRP A 5 -73.98 -15.03 16.69
CA TRP A 5 -72.72 -15.50 17.31
C TRP A 5 -71.66 -15.98 16.31
N LYS A 6 -71.99 -16.16 15.02
CA LYS A 6 -71.00 -16.51 13.97
C LYS A 6 -70.11 -15.33 13.56
N ASN A 7 -70.44 -14.11 13.99
CA ASN A 7 -69.79 -12.88 13.57
C ASN A 7 -69.31 -12.06 14.78
N SER A 8 -68.66 -12.71 15.75
CA SER A 8 -68.05 -12.05 16.91
C SER A 8 -66.54 -11.83 16.74
N VAL A 9 -65.99 -10.86 17.46
CA VAL A 9 -64.56 -10.55 17.51
C VAL A 9 -63.73 -11.81 17.83
N ASP A 10 -64.19 -12.61 18.80
CA ASP A 10 -63.49 -13.82 19.24
C ASP A 10 -63.41 -14.91 18.15
N VAL A 11 -64.47 -15.09 17.37
CA VAL A 11 -64.51 -16.09 16.28
C VAL A 11 -63.50 -15.71 15.19
N TRP A 12 -63.49 -14.44 14.79
CA TRP A 12 -62.54 -13.94 13.81
C TRP A 12 -61.09 -13.98 14.32
N CYS A 13 -60.86 -13.67 15.59
CA CYS A 13 -59.54 -13.80 16.23
C CYS A 13 -59.05 -15.27 16.32
N ARG A 14 -59.93 -16.23 16.62
CA ARG A 14 -59.58 -17.66 16.62
C ARG A 14 -59.24 -18.14 15.21
N ARG A 15 -60.07 -17.79 14.21
CA ARG A 15 -59.82 -18.15 12.81
C ARG A 15 -58.52 -17.56 12.28
N GLY A 16 -58.24 -16.30 12.62
CA GLY A 16 -56.98 -15.66 12.28
C GLY A 16 -55.77 -16.38 12.87
N ARG A 17 -55.84 -16.83 14.12
CA ARG A 17 -54.75 -17.61 14.76
C ARG A 17 -54.51 -18.93 14.03
N THR A 18 -55.57 -19.67 13.70
CA THR A 18 -55.46 -20.91 12.93
C THR A 18 -54.81 -20.68 11.56
N TYR A 19 -55.13 -19.58 10.87
CA TYR A 19 -54.43 -19.25 9.62
C TYR A 19 -52.97 -18.88 9.83
N CYS A 20 -52.60 -18.19 10.92
CA CYS A 20 -51.19 -17.95 11.25
C CYS A 20 -50.43 -19.26 11.51
N GLU A 21 -51.04 -20.22 12.21
CA GLU A 21 -50.46 -21.55 12.46
C GLU A 21 -50.24 -22.33 11.16
N GLN A 22 -51.07 -22.10 10.14
CA GLN A 22 -50.94 -22.67 8.81
C GLN A 22 -50.01 -21.87 7.87
N GLY A 23 -49.36 -20.80 8.36
CA GLY A 23 -48.53 -19.90 7.54
C GLY A 23 -49.31 -19.02 6.55
N GLN A 24 -50.65 -19.02 6.61
CA GLN A 24 -51.52 -18.25 5.72
C GLN A 24 -51.76 -16.84 6.28
N TYR A 25 -50.70 -16.04 6.38
CA TYR A 25 -50.71 -14.75 7.08
C TYR A 25 -51.66 -13.72 6.45
N ASP A 26 -51.83 -13.68 5.13
CA ASP A 26 -52.76 -12.74 4.48
C ASP A 26 -54.21 -13.03 4.86
N ARG A 27 -54.61 -14.31 4.86
CA ARG A 27 -55.95 -14.75 5.32
C ARG A 27 -56.15 -14.49 6.81
N ALA A 28 -55.09 -14.64 7.60
CA ALA A 28 -55.12 -14.27 9.01
C ALA A 28 -55.37 -12.76 9.20
N ILE A 29 -54.67 -11.92 8.43
CA ILE A 29 -54.84 -10.46 8.45
C ILE A 29 -56.26 -10.05 8.05
N GLU A 30 -56.86 -10.70 7.03
CA GLU A 30 -58.27 -10.47 6.69
C GLU A 30 -59.22 -10.81 7.84
N CYS A 31 -58.99 -11.92 8.54
CA CYS A 31 -59.78 -12.30 9.70
C CYS A 31 -59.64 -11.25 10.82
N TYR A 32 -58.43 -10.79 11.11
CA TYR A 32 -58.23 -9.75 12.10
C TYR A 32 -58.81 -8.39 11.69
N ASN A 33 -58.79 -8.04 10.40
CA ASN A 33 -59.46 -6.83 9.89
C ASN A 33 -60.96 -6.88 10.15
N ARG A 34 -61.60 -8.05 9.93
CA ARG A 34 -63.02 -8.25 10.25
C ARG A 34 -63.29 -8.16 11.75
N ALA A 35 -62.41 -8.70 12.60
CA ALA A 35 -62.51 -8.56 14.04
C ALA A 35 -62.41 -7.08 14.49
N ILE A 36 -61.47 -6.32 13.92
CA ILE A 36 -61.26 -4.89 14.23
C ILE A 36 -62.43 -4.02 13.73
N ALA A 37 -63.05 -4.39 12.61
CA ALA A 37 -64.23 -3.69 12.08
C ALA A 37 -65.47 -3.86 12.98
N LEU A 38 -65.57 -4.97 13.71
CA LEU A 38 -66.66 -5.23 14.65
C LEU A 38 -66.45 -4.50 15.99
N ASP A 39 -65.20 -4.33 16.42
CA ASP A 39 -64.87 -3.61 17.64
C ASP A 39 -63.53 -2.86 17.50
N LEU A 40 -63.61 -1.53 17.49
CA LEU A 40 -62.44 -0.67 17.48
C LEU A 40 -61.65 -0.73 18.80
N GLY A 41 -62.17 -1.30 19.88
CA GLY A 41 -61.47 -1.59 21.13
C GLY A 41 -60.72 -2.92 21.17
N ALA A 42 -60.79 -3.75 20.11
CA ALA A 42 -60.18 -5.08 20.07
C ALA A 42 -58.64 -5.03 20.00
N ALA A 43 -57.97 -4.73 21.12
CA ALA A 43 -56.50 -4.65 21.21
C ALA A 43 -55.82 -5.97 20.85
N ILE A 44 -56.39 -7.10 21.29
CA ILE A 44 -55.85 -8.44 20.99
C ILE A 44 -55.90 -8.73 19.48
N ALA A 45 -56.99 -8.37 18.80
CA ALA A 45 -57.11 -8.55 17.34
C ALA A 45 -56.05 -7.74 16.59
N ARG A 46 -55.82 -6.48 16.99
CA ARG A 46 -54.77 -5.62 16.43
C ARG A 46 -53.38 -6.14 16.71
N TYR A 47 -53.13 -6.61 17.93
CA TYR A 47 -51.86 -7.23 18.30
C TYR A 47 -51.58 -8.45 17.41
N CYS A 48 -52.54 -9.36 17.26
CA CYS A 48 -52.39 -10.54 16.41
C CYS A 48 -52.19 -10.17 14.93
N LYS A 49 -52.90 -9.14 14.43
CA LYS A 49 -52.66 -8.57 13.09
C LYS A 49 -51.23 -8.04 12.95
N GLY A 50 -50.75 -7.26 13.92
CA GLY A 50 -49.37 -6.74 13.93
C GLY A 50 -48.33 -7.85 13.89
N ARG A 51 -48.54 -8.93 14.66
CA ARG A 51 -47.66 -10.12 14.64
C ARG A 51 -47.68 -10.85 13.30
N ALA A 52 -48.84 -10.97 12.65
CA ALA A 52 -48.93 -11.54 11.31
C ALA A 52 -48.21 -10.66 10.27
N LEU A 53 -48.34 -9.34 10.37
CA LEU A 53 -47.65 -8.37 9.51
C LEU A 53 -46.12 -8.43 9.68
N MET A 54 -45.63 -8.62 10.91
CA MET A 54 -44.21 -8.87 11.18
C MET A 54 -43.70 -10.11 10.44
N ALA A 55 -44.47 -11.21 10.46
CA ALA A 55 -44.08 -12.46 9.82
C ALA A 55 -43.94 -12.35 8.29
N ILE A 56 -44.67 -11.44 7.65
CA ILE A 56 -44.59 -11.16 6.21
C ILE A 56 -43.75 -9.92 5.86
N GLY A 57 -42.99 -9.38 6.82
CA GLY A 57 -42.08 -8.25 6.60
C GLY A 57 -42.73 -6.87 6.44
N ARG A 58 -44.04 -6.75 6.69
CA ARG A 58 -44.79 -5.47 6.61
C ARG A 58 -44.65 -4.67 7.90
N TYR A 59 -43.41 -4.33 8.26
CA TYR A 59 -43.07 -3.73 9.56
C TYR A 59 -43.76 -2.38 9.82
N ARG A 60 -43.88 -1.51 8.81
CA ARG A 60 -44.56 -0.20 8.97
C ARG A 60 -46.01 -0.34 9.40
N GLU A 61 -46.73 -1.31 8.81
CA GLU A 61 -48.13 -1.56 9.16
C GLU A 61 -48.25 -2.28 10.51
N ALA A 62 -47.27 -3.13 10.84
CA ALA A 62 -47.19 -3.75 12.16
C ALA A 62 -47.03 -2.68 13.26
N VAL A 63 -46.13 -1.71 13.07
CA VAL A 63 -45.95 -0.56 13.99
C VAL A 63 -47.27 0.19 14.17
N ASN A 64 -47.98 0.52 13.08
CA ASN A 64 -49.28 1.17 13.18
C ASN A 64 -50.29 0.36 14.01
N CYS A 65 -50.29 -0.97 13.86
CA CYS A 65 -51.14 -1.84 14.68
C CYS A 65 -50.74 -1.77 16.16
N PHE A 66 -49.44 -1.82 16.46
CA PHE A 66 -48.95 -1.79 17.83
C PHE A 66 -49.14 -0.43 18.51
N ASP A 67 -48.98 0.68 17.80
CA ASP A 67 -49.27 2.03 18.29
C ASP A 67 -50.73 2.16 18.74
N GLN A 68 -51.65 1.53 18.02
CA GLN A 68 -53.06 1.49 18.44
C GLN A 68 -53.25 0.59 19.67
N THR A 69 -52.53 -0.54 19.76
CA THR A 69 -52.65 -1.42 20.94
C THR A 69 -52.19 -0.76 22.23
N VAL A 70 -51.07 -0.01 22.20
CA VAL A 70 -50.57 0.70 23.39
C VAL A 70 -51.44 1.89 23.76
N ARG A 71 -52.18 2.49 22.80
CA ARG A 71 -53.20 3.52 23.08
C ARG A 71 -54.43 2.96 23.76
N ILE A 72 -54.85 1.75 23.37
CA ILE A 72 -56.01 1.08 23.97
C ILE A 72 -55.68 0.59 25.38
N ASP A 73 -54.51 -0.02 25.55
CA ASP A 73 -54.03 -0.51 26.85
C ASP A 73 -52.54 -0.20 27.04
N PRO A 74 -52.21 0.91 27.71
CA PRO A 74 -50.82 1.31 27.94
C PRO A 74 -50.13 0.52 29.06
N THR A 75 -50.85 -0.31 29.82
CA THR A 75 -50.27 -1.07 30.95
C THR A 75 -49.78 -2.46 30.54
N SER A 76 -50.11 -2.92 29.34
CA SER A 76 -49.64 -4.19 28.79
C SER A 76 -48.21 -4.10 28.25
N ALA A 77 -47.25 -4.61 29.03
CA ALA A 77 -45.83 -4.72 28.63
C ALA A 77 -45.65 -5.45 27.27
N ARG A 78 -46.51 -6.43 26.98
CA ARG A 78 -46.48 -7.21 25.74
C ARG A 78 -46.71 -6.35 24.49
N PHE A 79 -47.57 -5.33 24.57
CA PHE A 79 -47.85 -4.44 23.44
C PHE A 79 -46.67 -3.51 23.16
N TRP A 80 -46.10 -2.93 24.23
CA TRP A 80 -44.88 -2.14 24.14
C TRP A 80 -43.70 -2.94 23.57
N TYR A 81 -43.49 -4.17 24.05
CA TYR A 81 -42.44 -5.06 23.56
C TYR A 81 -42.59 -5.35 22.06
N ALA A 82 -43.79 -5.75 21.61
CA ALA A 82 -44.02 -6.05 20.19
C ALA A 82 -43.90 -4.82 19.28
N GLY A 83 -44.32 -3.64 19.77
CA GLY A 83 -44.08 -2.38 19.07
C GLY A 83 -42.59 -2.06 18.96
N GLY A 84 -41.82 -2.24 20.04
CA GLY A 84 -40.37 -2.06 20.04
C GLY A 84 -39.63 -3.01 19.10
N GLU A 85 -40.03 -4.28 19.05
CA GLU A 85 -39.54 -5.28 18.10
C GLU A 85 -39.80 -4.83 16.65
N ALA A 86 -41.02 -4.39 16.33
CA ALA A 86 -41.38 -3.90 15.00
C ALA A 86 -40.62 -2.64 14.59
N LEU A 87 -40.45 -1.69 15.51
CA LEU A 87 -39.67 -0.47 15.30
C LEU A 87 -38.20 -0.78 15.05
N TYR A 88 -37.64 -1.77 15.76
CA TYR A 88 -36.28 -2.24 15.56
C TYR A 88 -36.11 -2.84 14.16
N SER A 89 -37.00 -3.74 13.74
CA SER A 89 -37.00 -4.32 12.39
C SER A 89 -37.18 -3.28 11.28
N LEU A 90 -37.87 -2.17 11.57
CA LEU A 90 -38.03 -1.03 10.65
C LEU A 90 -36.82 -0.06 10.65
N GLY A 91 -35.82 -0.27 11.52
CA GLY A 91 -34.65 0.60 11.65
C GLY A 91 -34.86 1.86 12.48
N ARG A 92 -36.02 2.02 13.12
CA ARG A 92 -36.35 3.17 14.00
C ARG A 92 -35.82 2.92 15.42
N TYR A 93 -34.49 2.85 15.56
CA TYR A 93 -33.83 2.39 16.78
C TYR A 93 -34.11 3.25 18.02
N ARG A 94 -34.24 4.57 17.88
CA ARG A 94 -34.56 5.46 19.01
C ARG A 94 -35.91 5.11 19.63
N GLU A 95 -36.93 5.00 18.79
CA GLU A 95 -38.29 4.69 19.22
C GLU A 95 -38.39 3.24 19.70
N ALA A 96 -37.68 2.30 19.07
CA ALA A 96 -37.58 0.93 19.55
C ALA A 96 -37.03 0.87 20.99
N ALA A 97 -35.97 1.63 21.28
CA ALA A 97 -35.41 1.70 22.62
C ALA A 97 -36.42 2.30 23.61
N GLU A 98 -37.15 3.36 23.24
CA GLU A 98 -38.18 3.99 24.07
C GLU A 98 -39.35 3.02 24.36
N TYR A 99 -39.89 2.34 23.34
CA TYR A 99 -40.96 1.35 23.47
C TYR A 99 -40.53 0.18 24.36
N CYS A 100 -39.35 -0.40 24.13
CA CYS A 100 -38.84 -1.44 25.00
C CYS A 100 -38.52 -0.92 26.41
N GLY A 101 -38.25 0.38 26.58
CA GLY A 101 -38.13 1.03 27.88
C GLY A 101 -39.40 0.94 28.71
N ARG A 102 -40.53 1.31 28.10
CA ARG A 102 -41.85 1.15 28.72
C ARG A 102 -42.17 -0.32 28.99
N ALA A 103 -41.81 -1.22 28.07
CA ALA A 103 -42.01 -2.65 28.28
C ALA A 103 -41.27 -3.18 29.52
N VAL A 104 -40.00 -2.78 29.74
CA VAL A 104 -39.21 -3.24 30.90
C VAL A 104 -39.56 -2.52 32.21
N GLU A 105 -40.12 -1.31 32.15
CA GLU A 105 -40.71 -0.65 33.32
C GLU A 105 -41.93 -1.42 33.84
N LEU A 106 -42.76 -1.94 32.92
CA LEU A 106 -43.99 -2.69 33.23
C LEU A 106 -43.71 -4.17 33.56
N ALA A 107 -42.70 -4.78 32.92
CA ALA A 107 -42.28 -6.16 33.14
C ALA A 107 -40.74 -6.26 33.21
N PRO A 108 -40.14 -6.01 34.40
CA PRO A 108 -38.68 -5.96 34.56
C PRO A 108 -37.94 -7.28 34.31
N ASP A 109 -38.65 -8.40 34.36
CA ASP A 109 -38.16 -9.77 34.09
C ASP A 109 -38.20 -10.14 32.60
N SER A 110 -38.71 -9.27 31.73
CA SER A 110 -38.79 -9.52 30.29
C SER A 110 -37.42 -9.46 29.60
N THR A 111 -36.74 -10.60 29.55
CA THR A 111 -35.45 -10.74 28.84
C THR A 111 -35.52 -10.32 27.37
N GLY A 112 -36.62 -10.63 26.68
CA GLY A 112 -36.83 -10.22 25.29
C GLY A 112 -36.88 -8.70 25.11
N ALA A 113 -37.56 -7.97 26.00
CA ALA A 113 -37.63 -6.51 25.93
C ALA A 113 -36.28 -5.85 26.25
N TRP A 114 -35.55 -6.36 27.25
CA TRP A 114 -34.19 -5.90 27.54
C TRP A 114 -33.23 -6.15 26.36
N LEU A 115 -33.32 -7.31 25.69
CA LEU A 115 -32.49 -7.63 24.52
C LEU A 115 -32.72 -6.65 23.37
N ILE A 116 -33.97 -6.44 22.95
CA ILE A 116 -34.30 -5.52 21.85
C ILE A 116 -33.89 -4.09 22.22
N ARG A 117 -34.12 -3.65 23.46
CA ARG A 117 -33.65 -2.34 23.94
C ARG A 117 -32.14 -2.21 23.85
N GLY A 118 -31.39 -3.22 24.29
CA GLY A 118 -29.93 -3.24 24.21
C GLY A 118 -29.42 -3.19 22.77
N HIS A 119 -30.02 -3.97 21.85
CA HIS A 119 -29.68 -3.94 20.43
C HIS A 119 -29.95 -2.57 19.80
N ALA A 120 -31.10 -1.97 20.11
CA ALA A 120 -31.46 -0.64 19.62
C ALA A 120 -30.50 0.44 20.12
N LEU A 121 -30.16 0.44 21.42
CA LEU A 121 -29.20 1.38 22.01
C LEU A 121 -27.80 1.24 21.43
N ARG A 122 -27.35 0.01 21.18
CA ARG A 122 -26.06 -0.24 20.50
C ARG A 122 -26.03 0.34 19.09
N LYS A 123 -27.12 0.20 18.33
CA LYS A 123 -27.24 0.81 16.99
C LYS A 123 -27.24 2.34 17.02
N LEU A 124 -27.59 2.95 18.14
CA LEU A 124 -27.52 4.39 18.38
C LEU A 124 -26.15 4.85 18.92
N GLY A 125 -25.18 3.95 19.10
CA GLY A 125 -23.89 4.27 19.71
C GLY A 125 -23.94 4.48 21.23
N ARG A 126 -25.07 4.20 21.88
CA ARG A 126 -25.24 4.27 23.34
C ARG A 126 -24.80 2.96 23.99
N THR A 127 -23.50 2.67 23.89
CA THR A 127 -22.95 1.36 24.25
C THR A 127 -23.04 1.05 25.75
N SER A 128 -22.80 2.04 26.62
CA SER A 128 -22.94 1.88 28.08
C SER A 128 -24.36 1.44 28.48
N ASP A 129 -25.38 2.09 27.91
CA ASP A 129 -26.78 1.77 28.17
C ASP A 129 -27.16 0.40 27.59
N ALA A 130 -26.58 0.04 26.44
CA ALA A 130 -26.75 -1.28 25.84
C ALA A 130 -26.16 -2.39 26.72
N LEU A 131 -24.94 -2.18 27.24
CA LEU A 131 -24.29 -3.10 28.18
C LEU A 131 -25.15 -3.32 29.44
N ALA A 132 -25.68 -2.24 30.01
CA ALA A 132 -26.60 -2.34 31.14
C ALA A 132 -27.85 -3.18 30.82
N CYS A 133 -28.41 -3.05 29.62
CA CYS A 133 -29.53 -3.90 29.20
C CYS A 133 -29.12 -5.37 29.09
N TYR A 134 -27.96 -5.69 28.50
CA TYR A 134 -27.49 -7.08 28.39
C TYR A 134 -27.14 -7.69 29.75
N ASP A 135 -26.56 -6.90 30.67
CA ASP A 135 -26.29 -7.36 32.04
C ASP A 135 -27.59 -7.71 32.77
N ARG A 136 -28.69 -6.99 32.51
CA ARG A 136 -30.01 -7.37 33.04
C ARG A 136 -30.51 -8.68 32.43
N VAL A 137 -30.32 -8.91 31.14
CA VAL A 137 -30.68 -10.19 30.50
C VAL A 137 -29.93 -11.34 31.14
N ILE A 138 -28.61 -11.21 31.30
CA ILE A 138 -27.73 -12.21 31.89
C ILE A 138 -28.08 -12.45 33.38
N ALA A 139 -28.44 -11.40 34.12
CA ALA A 139 -28.84 -11.54 35.52
C ALA A 139 -30.18 -12.27 35.68
N ILE A 140 -31.12 -12.10 34.74
CA ILE A 140 -32.42 -12.80 34.77
C ILE A 140 -32.26 -14.24 34.30
N ASP A 141 -31.52 -14.47 33.21
CA ASP A 141 -31.27 -15.79 32.64
C ASP A 141 -29.81 -15.91 32.16
N PRO A 142 -28.92 -16.47 33.01
CA PRO A 142 -27.51 -16.65 32.67
C PRO A 142 -27.26 -17.63 31.53
N THR A 143 -28.23 -18.50 31.21
CA THR A 143 -28.12 -19.49 30.13
C THR A 143 -28.55 -18.93 28.77
N ARG A 144 -29.10 -17.72 28.76
CA ARG A 144 -29.55 -17.04 27.54
C ARG A 144 -28.39 -16.51 26.71
N ILE A 145 -28.02 -17.26 25.67
CA ILE A 145 -26.89 -16.95 24.76
C ILE A 145 -27.01 -15.55 24.14
N GLU A 146 -28.20 -15.07 23.77
CA GLU A 146 -28.34 -13.78 23.08
C GLU A 146 -27.91 -12.59 23.97
N GLY A 147 -28.02 -12.71 25.30
CA GLY A 147 -27.55 -11.71 26.25
C GLY A 147 -26.03 -11.57 26.24
N TRP A 148 -25.34 -12.71 26.37
CA TRP A 148 -23.87 -12.78 26.27
C TRP A 148 -23.38 -12.34 24.90
N ARG A 149 -24.07 -12.74 23.82
CA ARG A 149 -23.73 -12.36 22.43
C ARG A 149 -23.85 -10.86 22.21
N GLY A 150 -24.95 -10.25 22.68
CA GLY A 150 -25.16 -8.81 22.62
C GLY A 150 -24.09 -8.03 23.38
N ARG A 151 -23.73 -8.50 24.58
CA ARG A 151 -22.69 -7.91 25.43
C ARG A 151 -21.29 -8.05 24.81
N GLY A 152 -20.93 -9.23 24.33
CA GLY A 152 -19.66 -9.49 23.65
C GLY A 152 -19.49 -8.62 22.40
N ALA A 153 -20.54 -8.49 21.59
CA ALA A 153 -20.54 -7.63 20.41
C ALA A 153 -20.40 -6.13 20.77
N ALA A 154 -20.97 -5.69 21.90
CA ALA A 154 -20.80 -4.32 22.40
C ALA A 154 -19.37 -4.05 22.86
N PHE A 155 -18.75 -4.95 23.62
CA PHE A 155 -17.35 -4.81 24.03
C PHE A 155 -16.38 -4.86 22.83
N ALA A 156 -16.62 -5.74 21.87
CA ALA A 156 -15.80 -5.81 20.65
C ALA A 156 -15.85 -4.51 19.84
N ALA A 157 -17.03 -3.86 19.75
CA ALA A 157 -17.18 -2.57 19.09
C ALA A 157 -16.39 -1.44 19.79
N GLU A 158 -16.22 -1.51 21.11
CA GLU A 158 -15.36 -0.60 21.89
C GLU A 158 -13.89 -1.02 21.93
N ARG A 159 -13.50 -2.07 21.18
CA ARG A 159 -12.15 -2.67 21.20
C ARG A 159 -11.73 -3.21 22.57
N ARG A 160 -12.68 -3.47 23.47
CA ARG A 160 -12.47 -4.13 24.76
C ARG A 160 -12.43 -5.64 24.57
N TYR A 161 -11.41 -6.11 23.87
CA TYR A 161 -11.36 -7.47 23.34
C TYR A 161 -11.35 -8.55 24.42
N ASP A 162 -10.66 -8.34 25.55
CA ASP A 162 -10.63 -9.33 26.64
C ASP A 162 -12.03 -9.58 27.21
N ALA A 163 -12.79 -8.52 27.50
CA ALA A 163 -14.17 -8.62 27.99
C ALA A 163 -15.12 -9.23 26.95
N ALA A 164 -14.86 -9.01 25.66
CA ALA A 164 -15.61 -9.64 24.58
C ALA A 164 -15.32 -11.15 24.52
N LEU A 165 -14.05 -11.56 24.61
CA LEU A 165 -13.64 -12.96 24.64
C LEU A 165 -14.26 -13.70 25.82
N GLU A 166 -14.26 -13.11 27.02
CA GLU A 166 -14.96 -13.69 28.18
C GLU A 166 -16.44 -13.96 27.89
N CYS A 167 -17.14 -13.03 27.22
CA CYS A 167 -18.54 -13.24 26.87
C CYS A 167 -18.72 -14.42 25.89
N TYR A 168 -17.83 -14.56 24.90
CA TYR A 168 -17.89 -15.68 23.96
C TYR A 168 -17.47 -17.01 24.60
N ASP A 169 -16.54 -17.00 25.56
CA ASP A 169 -16.22 -18.17 26.38
C ASP A 169 -17.41 -18.65 27.19
N ARG A 170 -18.23 -17.72 27.72
CA ARG A 170 -19.48 -18.07 28.39
C ARG A 170 -20.49 -18.70 27.43
N ILE A 171 -20.60 -18.22 26.19
CA ILE A 171 -21.46 -18.85 25.18
C ILE A 171 -20.99 -20.27 24.89
N ILE A 172 -19.68 -20.46 24.64
CA ILE A 172 -19.09 -21.78 24.35
C ILE A 172 -19.24 -22.75 25.54
N ALA A 173 -19.22 -22.24 26.78
CA ALA A 173 -19.47 -23.06 27.96
C ALA A 173 -20.95 -23.51 28.08
N ILE A 174 -21.89 -22.74 27.53
CA ILE A 174 -23.32 -23.09 27.48
C ILE A 174 -23.61 -24.03 26.30
N ASP A 175 -23.06 -23.68 25.13
CA ASP A 175 -23.17 -24.43 23.88
C ASP A 175 -21.80 -24.52 23.19
N PRO A 176 -21.06 -25.64 23.37
CA PRO A 176 -19.75 -25.84 22.74
C PRO A 176 -19.76 -25.87 21.22
N GLU A 177 -20.93 -26.08 20.60
CA GLU A 177 -21.11 -26.17 19.15
C GLU A 177 -21.53 -24.83 18.51
N ASP A 178 -21.64 -23.74 19.31
CA ASP A 178 -21.99 -22.41 18.80
C ASP A 178 -20.89 -21.85 17.87
N THR A 179 -21.03 -22.10 16.58
CA THR A 179 -20.05 -21.71 15.55
C THR A 179 -19.87 -20.20 15.47
N GLU A 180 -20.89 -19.42 15.80
CA GLU A 180 -20.84 -17.97 15.74
C GLU A 180 -19.99 -17.38 16.89
N ALA A 181 -20.03 -17.99 18.08
CA ALA A 181 -19.14 -17.61 19.18
C ALA A 181 -17.67 -17.94 18.86
N TRP A 182 -17.40 -19.13 18.29
CA TRP A 182 -16.07 -19.48 17.80
C TRP A 182 -15.59 -18.52 16.69
N TYR A 183 -16.47 -18.13 15.77
CA TYR A 183 -16.14 -17.17 14.70
C TYR A 183 -15.80 -15.79 15.27
N ALA A 184 -16.58 -15.31 16.24
CA ALA A 184 -16.32 -14.05 16.92
C ALA A 184 -14.99 -14.07 17.70
N LYS A 185 -14.65 -15.18 18.38
CA LYS A 185 -13.33 -15.35 19.02
C LYS A 185 -12.20 -15.34 18.00
N GLY A 186 -12.33 -16.12 16.92
CA GLY A 186 -11.30 -16.22 15.88
C GLY A 186 -11.00 -14.86 15.23
N THR A 187 -12.04 -14.08 14.92
CA THR A 187 -11.88 -12.72 14.38
C THR A 187 -11.25 -11.74 15.38
N ILE A 188 -11.56 -11.85 16.68
CA ILE A 188 -10.87 -11.04 17.71
C ILE A 188 -9.40 -11.43 17.82
N TYR A 189 -9.06 -12.73 17.83
CA TYR A 189 -7.66 -13.16 17.88
C TYR A 189 -6.87 -12.72 16.65
N LEU A 190 -7.48 -12.68 15.46
CA LEU A 190 -6.89 -12.06 14.27
C LEU A 190 -6.56 -10.58 14.50
N LEU A 191 -7.48 -9.80 15.06
CA LEU A 191 -7.25 -8.37 15.36
C LEU A 191 -6.15 -8.16 16.41
N LEU A 192 -5.97 -9.11 17.32
CA LEU A 192 -4.92 -9.13 18.33
C LEU A 192 -3.58 -9.73 17.82
N ALA A 193 -3.50 -10.06 16.52
CA ALA A 193 -2.35 -10.74 15.91
C ALA A 193 -1.96 -12.08 16.57
N ARG A 194 -2.92 -12.76 17.23
CA ARG A 194 -2.73 -14.09 17.81
C ARG A 194 -3.19 -15.16 16.81
N TYR A 195 -2.40 -15.32 15.75
CA TYR A 195 -2.79 -16.08 14.56
C TYR A 195 -3.04 -17.56 14.82
N ASP A 196 -2.21 -18.24 15.63
CA ASP A 196 -2.41 -19.67 15.92
C ASP A 196 -3.73 -19.92 16.66
N THR A 197 -4.05 -19.11 17.68
CA THR A 197 -5.33 -19.21 18.40
C THR A 197 -6.54 -18.87 17.51
N ALA A 198 -6.36 -18.00 16.52
CA ALA A 198 -7.41 -17.73 15.53
C ALA A 198 -7.64 -18.95 14.63
N ILE A 199 -6.58 -19.62 14.18
CA ILE A 199 -6.65 -20.86 13.39
C ILE A 199 -7.37 -21.94 14.20
N GLU A 200 -7.04 -22.13 15.49
CA GLU A 200 -7.74 -23.09 16.35
C GLU A 200 -9.25 -22.82 16.39
N CYS A 201 -9.66 -21.55 16.52
CA CYS A 201 -11.07 -21.18 16.49
C CYS A 201 -11.74 -21.55 15.16
N PHE A 202 -11.09 -21.27 14.02
CA PHE A 202 -11.63 -21.63 12.71
C PHE A 202 -11.64 -23.15 12.47
N ASP A 203 -10.64 -23.87 12.96
CA ASP A 203 -10.58 -25.34 12.92
C ASP A 203 -11.73 -25.97 13.72
N ARG A 204 -12.10 -25.38 14.88
CA ARG A 204 -13.29 -25.79 15.63
C ARG A 204 -14.58 -25.59 14.83
N ILE A 205 -14.74 -24.46 14.16
CA ILE A 205 -15.91 -24.21 13.29
C ILE A 205 -15.96 -25.23 12.15
N ILE A 206 -14.83 -25.49 11.50
CA ILE A 206 -14.72 -26.46 10.40
C ILE A 206 -15.06 -27.88 10.87
N ALA A 207 -14.66 -28.25 12.09
CA ALA A 207 -15.00 -29.55 12.66
C ALA A 207 -16.50 -29.71 12.95
N ILE A 208 -17.18 -28.63 13.38
CA ILE A 208 -18.62 -28.60 13.68
C ILE A 208 -19.46 -28.47 12.38
N SER A 209 -19.04 -27.61 11.46
CA SER A 209 -19.74 -27.27 10.22
C SER A 209 -18.75 -27.14 9.05
N PRO A 210 -18.39 -28.25 8.40
CA PRO A 210 -17.40 -28.27 7.32
C PRO A 210 -17.79 -27.44 6.08
N ASP A 211 -19.07 -27.10 5.92
CA ASP A 211 -19.65 -26.32 4.83
C ASP A 211 -19.62 -24.80 5.06
N ARG A 212 -19.05 -24.34 6.19
CA ARG A 212 -18.80 -22.91 6.47
C ARG A 212 -17.64 -22.36 5.65
N ALA A 213 -17.93 -21.91 4.43
CA ALA A 213 -16.94 -21.34 3.50
C ALA A 213 -16.15 -20.15 4.07
N ASP A 214 -16.78 -19.34 4.92
CA ASP A 214 -16.16 -18.19 5.59
C ASP A 214 -15.13 -18.58 6.66
N ALA A 215 -15.33 -19.70 7.36
CA ALA A 215 -14.33 -20.25 8.29
C ALA A 215 -13.09 -20.74 7.53
N TRP A 216 -13.27 -21.48 6.44
CA TRP A 216 -12.17 -21.86 5.54
C TRP A 216 -11.44 -20.64 4.98
N TYR A 217 -12.17 -19.62 4.55
CA TYR A 217 -11.58 -18.40 3.98
C TYR A 217 -10.73 -17.66 5.01
N ASN A 218 -11.25 -17.44 6.22
CA ASN A 218 -10.51 -16.74 7.29
C ASN A 218 -9.33 -17.56 7.80
N ARG A 219 -9.45 -18.89 7.86
CA ARG A 219 -8.31 -19.78 8.12
C ARG A 219 -7.21 -19.58 7.08
N GLY A 220 -7.57 -19.58 5.79
CA GLY A 220 -6.63 -19.33 4.69
C GLY A 220 -5.96 -17.96 4.78
N CYS A 221 -6.72 -16.90 5.07
CA CYS A 221 -6.17 -15.57 5.30
C CYS A 221 -5.22 -15.51 6.50
N THR A 222 -5.54 -16.20 7.59
CA THR A 222 -4.67 -16.29 8.77
C THR A 222 -3.35 -16.99 8.44
N LEU A 223 -3.42 -18.10 7.69
CA LEU A 223 -2.26 -18.88 7.27
C LEU A 223 -1.36 -18.09 6.30
N MET A 224 -1.94 -17.25 5.43
CA MET A 224 -1.18 -16.33 4.59
C MET A 224 -0.30 -15.38 5.43
N THR A 225 -0.83 -14.87 6.55
CA THR A 225 -0.09 -13.97 7.44
C THR A 225 1.03 -14.68 8.19
N LEU A 226 0.89 -15.98 8.46
CA LEU A 226 1.93 -16.85 9.03
C LEU A 226 2.88 -17.43 7.98
N GLU A 227 2.78 -17.00 6.71
CA GLU A 227 3.59 -17.51 5.60
C GLU A 227 3.43 -19.03 5.33
N ARG A 228 2.36 -19.64 5.84
CA ARG A 228 2.01 -21.06 5.62
C ARG A 228 1.19 -21.21 4.34
N TYR A 229 1.82 -20.88 3.21
CA TYR A 229 1.15 -20.69 1.92
C TYR A 229 0.48 -21.96 1.37
N GLU A 230 1.09 -23.15 1.51
CA GLU A 230 0.48 -24.41 1.08
C GLU A 230 -0.85 -24.68 1.79
N GLU A 231 -0.90 -24.52 3.11
CA GLU A 231 -2.11 -24.74 3.89
C GLU A 231 -3.17 -23.65 3.63
N ALA A 232 -2.73 -22.43 3.34
CA ALA A 232 -3.61 -21.37 2.90
C ALA A 232 -4.30 -21.73 1.57
N ILE A 233 -3.55 -22.25 0.60
CA ILE A 233 -4.10 -22.72 -0.69
C ILE A 233 -5.16 -23.79 -0.47
N LEU A 234 -4.90 -24.79 0.37
CA LEU A 234 -5.89 -25.84 0.69
C LEU A 234 -7.17 -25.26 1.30
N SER A 235 -7.03 -24.24 2.16
CA SER A 235 -8.16 -23.56 2.78
C SER A 235 -8.97 -22.77 1.75
N PHE A 236 -8.29 -22.04 0.83
CA PHE A 236 -8.96 -21.33 -0.25
C PHE A 236 -9.60 -22.28 -1.27
N ASP A 237 -8.98 -23.43 -1.58
CA ASP A 237 -9.56 -24.47 -2.43
C ASP A 237 -10.86 -25.01 -1.82
N ARG A 238 -10.91 -25.20 -0.49
CA ARG A 238 -12.15 -25.57 0.22
C ARG A 238 -13.20 -24.46 0.18
N THR A 239 -12.83 -23.19 0.38
CA THR A 239 -13.74 -22.05 0.17
C THR A 239 -14.32 -22.06 -1.23
N LEU A 240 -13.48 -22.24 -2.26
CA LEU A 240 -13.89 -22.21 -3.67
C LEU A 240 -14.71 -23.44 -4.10
N ALA A 241 -14.53 -24.59 -3.43
CA ALA A 241 -15.40 -25.74 -3.62
C ALA A 241 -16.84 -25.48 -3.11
N LEU A 242 -16.97 -24.68 -2.04
CA LEU A 242 -18.26 -24.30 -1.45
C LEU A 242 -18.88 -23.06 -2.12
N ARG A 243 -18.03 -22.11 -2.55
CA ARG A 243 -18.40 -20.85 -3.20
C ARG A 243 -17.49 -20.59 -4.41
N PRO A 244 -17.79 -21.17 -5.58
CA PRO A 244 -16.94 -21.02 -6.77
C PRO A 244 -16.83 -19.60 -7.32
N ASP A 245 -17.79 -18.74 -6.95
CA ASP A 245 -17.92 -17.33 -7.31
C ASP A 245 -17.33 -16.37 -6.27
N ASP A 246 -16.50 -16.86 -5.35
CA ASP A 246 -15.77 -16.02 -4.40
C ASP A 246 -14.50 -15.43 -5.02
N ALA A 247 -14.58 -14.17 -5.49
CA ALA A 247 -13.46 -13.46 -6.11
C ALA A 247 -12.29 -13.20 -5.13
N ASP A 248 -12.59 -13.00 -3.85
CA ASP A 248 -11.60 -12.78 -2.79
C ASP A 248 -10.75 -14.02 -2.58
N ALA A 249 -11.38 -15.20 -2.51
CA ALA A 249 -10.71 -16.48 -2.36
C ALA A 249 -9.82 -16.78 -3.58
N TRP A 250 -10.31 -16.57 -4.82
CA TRP A 250 -9.49 -16.72 -6.03
C TRP A 250 -8.26 -15.78 -6.02
N TYR A 251 -8.45 -14.53 -5.63
CA TYR A 251 -7.36 -13.56 -5.55
C TYR A 251 -6.30 -13.95 -4.50
N ASN A 252 -6.72 -14.34 -3.30
CA ASN A 252 -5.79 -14.72 -2.23
C ASN A 252 -5.10 -16.06 -2.51
N ARG A 253 -5.79 -17.01 -3.15
CA ARG A 253 -5.16 -18.22 -3.70
C ARG A 253 -4.08 -17.88 -4.73
N GLY A 254 -4.36 -16.93 -5.62
CA GLY A 254 -3.36 -16.45 -6.59
C GLY A 254 -2.14 -15.82 -5.92
N ARG A 255 -2.35 -15.02 -4.86
CA ARG A 255 -1.26 -14.46 -4.05
C ARG A 255 -0.43 -15.55 -3.36
N ALA A 256 -1.07 -16.57 -2.80
CA ALA A 256 -0.38 -17.69 -2.17
C ALA A 256 0.52 -18.42 -3.18
N HIS A 257 -0.02 -18.77 -4.37
CA HIS A 257 0.75 -19.37 -5.45
C HIS A 257 1.93 -18.49 -5.90
N ARG A 258 1.73 -17.17 -6.02
CA ARG A 258 2.80 -16.23 -6.39
C ARG A 258 3.94 -16.22 -5.37
N LEU A 259 3.62 -16.29 -4.07
CA LEU A 259 4.62 -16.32 -2.99
C LEU A 259 5.38 -17.64 -2.94
N LEU A 260 4.76 -18.73 -3.40
CA LEU A 260 5.41 -20.03 -3.64
C LEU A 260 6.09 -20.15 -5.00
N GLU A 261 6.20 -19.04 -5.74
CA GLU A 261 6.78 -18.99 -7.10
C GLU A 261 6.05 -19.85 -8.16
N ARG A 262 4.81 -20.29 -7.86
CA ARG A 262 3.91 -21.00 -8.78
C ARG A 262 3.14 -20.00 -9.65
N TYR A 263 3.88 -19.33 -10.53
CA TYR A 263 3.38 -18.14 -11.23
C TYR A 263 2.26 -18.43 -12.24
N GLU A 264 2.27 -19.59 -12.91
CA GLU A 264 1.20 -20.02 -13.80
C GLU A 264 -0.15 -20.16 -13.08
N GLU A 265 -0.18 -20.87 -11.96
CA GLU A 265 -1.37 -21.07 -11.13
C GLU A 265 -1.85 -19.76 -10.48
N ALA A 266 -0.91 -18.87 -10.14
CA ALA A 266 -1.22 -17.52 -9.70
C ALA A 266 -1.99 -16.74 -10.78
N ILE A 267 -1.49 -16.75 -12.02
CA ILE A 267 -2.12 -16.08 -13.16
C ILE A 267 -3.51 -16.66 -13.45
N GLU A 268 -3.68 -17.99 -13.39
CA GLU A 268 -4.99 -18.60 -13.55
C GLU A 268 -5.99 -18.09 -12.50
N SER A 269 -5.56 -18.09 -11.23
CA SER A 269 -6.39 -17.65 -10.10
C SER A 269 -6.77 -16.17 -10.23
N TYR A 270 -5.83 -15.31 -10.65
CA TYR A 270 -6.11 -13.89 -10.94
C TYR A 270 -7.08 -13.70 -12.10
N ASN A 271 -6.98 -14.51 -13.16
CA ASN A 271 -7.93 -14.47 -14.27
C ASN A 271 -9.35 -14.87 -13.83
N ARG A 272 -9.48 -15.86 -12.94
CA ARG A 272 -10.76 -16.26 -12.35
C ARG A 272 -11.35 -15.17 -11.48
N ALA A 273 -10.55 -14.59 -10.58
CA ALA A 273 -10.96 -13.45 -9.75
C ALA A 273 -11.49 -12.29 -10.60
N TYR A 274 -10.79 -11.94 -11.68
CA TYR A 274 -11.19 -10.85 -12.59
C TYR A 274 -12.50 -11.14 -13.34
N ARG A 275 -12.73 -12.39 -13.78
CA ARG A 275 -13.98 -12.76 -14.46
C ARG A 275 -15.20 -12.62 -13.55
N ILE A 276 -15.02 -12.85 -12.25
CA ILE A 276 -16.08 -12.78 -11.25
C ILE A 276 -16.32 -11.33 -10.82
N SER A 277 -15.26 -10.60 -10.47
CA SER A 277 -15.31 -9.20 -10.03
C SER A 277 -14.25 -8.39 -10.78
N PRO A 278 -14.61 -7.81 -11.94
CA PRO A 278 -13.70 -6.97 -12.73
C PRO A 278 -13.26 -5.68 -12.03
N ASP A 279 -14.03 -5.24 -11.03
CA ASP A 279 -13.82 -4.04 -10.22
C ASP A 279 -12.90 -4.26 -9.01
N ARG A 280 -12.55 -5.52 -8.71
CA ARG A 280 -11.63 -5.84 -7.61
C ARG A 280 -10.24 -5.20 -7.85
N PRO A 281 -9.76 -4.35 -6.94
CA PRO A 281 -8.49 -3.67 -7.12
C PRO A 281 -7.30 -4.63 -7.02
N GLY A 282 -6.20 -4.28 -7.69
CA GLY A 282 -4.90 -4.94 -7.52
C GLY A 282 -4.70 -6.23 -8.32
N ILE A 283 -5.72 -6.82 -8.94
CA ILE A 283 -5.57 -8.05 -9.73
C ILE A 283 -4.52 -7.89 -10.83
N TRP A 284 -4.62 -6.83 -11.62
CA TRP A 284 -3.73 -6.59 -12.76
C TRP A 284 -2.29 -6.30 -12.34
N ARG A 285 -2.11 -5.67 -11.17
CA ARG A 285 -0.78 -5.45 -10.56
C ARG A 285 -0.14 -6.78 -10.18
N GLU A 286 -0.82 -7.61 -9.39
CA GLU A 286 -0.30 -8.90 -8.95
C GLU A 286 -0.04 -9.85 -10.13
N LYS A 287 -0.93 -9.85 -11.14
CA LYS A 287 -0.74 -10.59 -12.39
C LYS A 287 0.47 -10.10 -13.18
N GLY A 288 0.66 -8.78 -13.30
CA GLY A 288 1.84 -8.17 -13.93
C GLY A 288 3.14 -8.59 -13.25
N MET A 289 3.16 -8.63 -11.92
CA MET A 289 4.31 -9.12 -11.14
C MET A 289 4.62 -10.59 -11.41
N ALA A 290 3.60 -11.46 -11.42
CA ALA A 290 3.78 -12.88 -11.75
C ALA A 290 4.31 -13.08 -13.18
N LEU A 291 3.76 -12.35 -14.17
CA LEU A 291 4.22 -12.39 -15.55
C LEU A 291 5.66 -11.90 -15.72
N ARG A 292 6.07 -10.87 -14.96
CA ARG A 292 7.46 -10.39 -14.92
C ARG A 292 8.41 -11.47 -14.43
N ARG A 293 8.04 -12.22 -13.38
CA ARG A 293 8.86 -13.33 -12.85
C ARG A 293 9.00 -14.47 -13.86
N LEU A 294 7.97 -14.73 -14.66
CA LEU A 294 8.01 -15.65 -15.80
C LEU A 294 8.74 -15.09 -17.04
N LYS A 295 9.31 -13.89 -16.96
CA LYS A 295 9.95 -13.17 -18.08
C LYS A 295 9.03 -12.93 -19.29
N ARG A 296 7.70 -13.00 -19.10
CA ARG A 296 6.69 -12.69 -20.12
C ARG A 296 6.44 -11.18 -20.16
N TYR A 297 7.48 -10.43 -20.50
CA TYR A 297 7.53 -8.98 -20.28
C TYR A 297 6.44 -8.18 -21.00
N ASP A 298 6.07 -8.56 -22.24
CA ASP A 298 5.03 -7.82 -22.97
C ASP A 298 3.64 -7.99 -22.34
N LEU A 299 3.32 -9.19 -21.86
CA LEU A 299 2.09 -9.46 -21.11
C LEU A 299 2.10 -8.78 -19.74
N ALA A 300 3.27 -8.71 -19.10
CA ALA A 300 3.45 -7.98 -17.85
C ALA A 300 3.17 -6.48 -18.02
N LEU A 301 3.74 -5.84 -19.05
CA LEU A 301 3.48 -4.45 -19.39
C LEU A 301 2.00 -4.20 -19.68
N ALA A 302 1.37 -5.05 -20.50
CA ALA A 302 -0.06 -4.92 -20.80
C ALA A 302 -0.95 -5.01 -19.54
N SER A 303 -0.57 -5.88 -18.59
CA SER A 303 -1.26 -6.01 -17.30
C SER A 303 -1.03 -4.77 -16.42
N LEU A 304 0.19 -4.25 -16.34
CA LEU A 304 0.50 -3.05 -15.55
C LEU A 304 -0.13 -1.79 -16.16
N ASP A 305 -0.19 -1.67 -17.48
CA ASP A 305 -0.91 -0.58 -18.16
C ASP A 305 -2.42 -0.64 -17.92
N ARG A 306 -2.97 -1.85 -17.74
CA ARG A 306 -4.35 -2.00 -17.30
C ARG A 306 -4.54 -1.55 -15.85
N ALA A 307 -3.62 -1.94 -14.95
CA ALA A 307 -3.64 -1.47 -13.55
C ALA A 307 -3.53 0.06 -13.46
N LEU A 308 -2.69 0.70 -14.27
CA LEU A 308 -2.56 2.17 -14.31
C LEU A 308 -3.80 2.88 -14.86
N ARG A 309 -4.57 2.23 -15.74
CA ARG A 309 -5.88 2.76 -16.19
C ARG A 309 -6.93 2.72 -15.09
N GLU A 310 -6.83 1.78 -14.17
CA GLU A 310 -7.73 1.65 -13.01
C GLU A 310 -7.31 2.60 -11.88
N ASN A 311 -6.01 2.71 -11.62
CA ASN A 311 -5.45 3.67 -10.66
C ASN A 311 -4.07 4.16 -11.12
N ALA A 312 -4.03 5.34 -11.74
CA ALA A 312 -2.79 5.95 -12.21
C ALA A 312 -1.90 6.50 -11.08
N ALA A 313 -2.45 6.62 -9.86
CA ALA A 313 -1.77 7.17 -8.69
C ALA A 313 -1.17 6.10 -7.77
N ASP A 314 -1.13 4.83 -8.18
CA ASP A 314 -0.44 3.76 -7.43
C ASP A 314 1.07 3.76 -7.78
N PRO A 315 1.97 4.22 -6.88
CA PRO A 315 3.41 4.23 -7.14
C PRO A 315 3.97 2.82 -7.35
N GLU A 316 3.39 1.79 -6.74
CA GLU A 316 3.90 0.42 -6.85
C GLU A 316 3.71 -0.12 -8.27
N VAL A 317 2.63 0.27 -8.96
CA VAL A 317 2.40 -0.16 -10.35
C VAL A 317 3.42 0.48 -11.29
N TRP A 318 3.70 1.77 -11.12
CA TRP A 318 4.76 2.47 -11.87
C TRP A 318 6.13 1.83 -11.63
N TYR A 319 6.45 1.51 -10.37
CA TYR A 319 7.69 0.85 -10.01
C TYR A 319 7.82 -0.52 -10.69
N GLN A 320 6.81 -1.38 -10.58
CA GLN A 320 6.82 -2.69 -11.25
C GLN A 320 6.93 -2.55 -12.78
N LYS A 321 6.31 -1.53 -13.38
CA LYS A 321 6.43 -1.25 -14.82
C LYS A 321 7.86 -0.84 -15.18
N GLY A 322 8.49 0.02 -14.38
CA GLY A 322 9.90 0.40 -14.52
C GLY A 322 10.82 -0.81 -14.45
N LEU A 323 10.60 -1.73 -13.50
CA LEU A 323 11.37 -2.98 -13.42
C LEU A 323 11.24 -3.86 -14.67
N VAL A 324 10.06 -3.91 -15.31
CA VAL A 324 9.88 -4.65 -16.57
C VAL A 324 10.66 -3.97 -17.70
N GLN A 325 10.58 -2.65 -17.83
CA GLN A 325 11.32 -1.91 -18.86
C GLN A 325 12.83 -2.03 -18.67
N PHE A 326 13.30 -1.94 -17.43
CA PHE A 326 14.70 -2.17 -17.06
C PHE A 326 15.16 -3.58 -17.48
N ALA A 327 14.37 -4.62 -17.19
CA ALA A 327 14.68 -5.99 -17.61
C ALA A 327 14.72 -6.16 -19.14
N LYS A 328 13.94 -5.35 -19.89
CA LYS A 328 13.98 -5.28 -21.36
C LYS A 328 15.11 -4.41 -21.90
N ARG A 329 15.97 -3.83 -21.04
CA ARG A 329 17.04 -2.86 -21.39
C ARG A 329 16.53 -1.58 -22.06
N ARG A 330 15.30 -1.20 -21.74
CA ARG A 330 14.65 0.06 -22.15
C ARG A 330 14.83 1.06 -21.01
N TYR A 331 16.05 1.56 -20.87
CA TYR A 331 16.48 2.28 -19.67
C TYR A 331 15.83 3.66 -19.58
N GLU A 332 15.64 4.35 -20.70
CA GLU A 332 14.93 5.62 -20.77
C GLU A 332 13.48 5.48 -20.31
N GLU A 333 12.74 4.50 -20.83
CA GLU A 333 11.35 4.24 -20.40
C GLU A 333 11.28 3.73 -18.95
N ALA A 334 12.31 3.04 -18.47
CA ALA A 334 12.41 2.64 -17.07
C ALA A 334 12.58 3.86 -16.15
N ILE A 335 13.46 4.80 -16.51
CA ILE A 335 13.67 6.06 -15.79
C ILE A 335 12.36 6.85 -15.70
N GLU A 336 11.61 6.99 -16.80
CA GLU A 336 10.30 7.66 -16.76
C GLU A 336 9.34 7.03 -15.75
N CYS A 337 9.29 5.70 -15.68
CA CYS A 337 8.45 4.98 -14.72
C CYS A 337 8.93 5.18 -13.27
N PHE A 338 10.24 5.16 -13.03
CA PHE A 338 10.81 5.43 -11.70
C PHE A 338 10.62 6.89 -11.29
N ASP A 339 10.67 7.84 -12.23
CA ASP A 339 10.36 9.24 -11.97
C ASP A 339 8.89 9.44 -11.59
N GLN A 340 7.94 8.76 -12.25
CA GLN A 340 6.54 8.77 -11.81
C GLN A 340 6.38 8.15 -10.41
N THR A 341 7.12 7.08 -10.12
CA THR A 341 7.10 6.46 -8.78
C THR A 341 7.55 7.45 -7.72
N LEU A 342 8.66 8.16 -7.97
CA LEU A 342 9.24 9.12 -7.04
C LEU A 342 8.45 10.42 -6.96
N ARG A 343 7.71 10.79 -8.00
CA ARG A 343 6.74 11.89 -7.96
C ARG A 343 5.58 11.58 -7.02
N LEU A 344 5.07 10.35 -7.04
CA LEU A 344 3.97 9.89 -6.20
C LEU A 344 4.42 9.54 -4.78
N LYS A 345 5.64 9.01 -4.64
CA LYS A 345 6.26 8.60 -3.38
C LYS A 345 7.75 8.94 -3.39
N ALA A 346 8.08 10.13 -2.89
CA ALA A 346 9.43 10.70 -2.93
C ALA A 346 10.48 9.88 -2.16
N ASP A 347 10.08 9.06 -1.20
CA ASP A 347 10.95 8.24 -0.35
C ASP A 347 11.09 6.78 -0.82
N HIS A 348 10.72 6.46 -2.06
CA HIS A 348 10.78 5.10 -2.58
C HIS A 348 12.22 4.66 -2.94
N THR A 349 12.94 4.06 -1.99
CA THR A 349 14.36 3.66 -2.13
C THR A 349 14.63 2.75 -3.33
N GLY A 350 13.78 1.74 -3.58
CA GLY A 350 13.94 0.86 -4.74
C GLY A 350 13.85 1.57 -6.09
N ALA A 351 13.09 2.67 -6.19
CA ALA A 351 12.93 3.42 -7.42
C ALA A 351 14.17 4.29 -7.68
N ASP A 352 14.70 4.94 -6.64
CA ASP A 352 15.99 5.64 -6.72
C ASP A 352 17.12 4.67 -7.11
N TYR A 353 17.17 3.48 -6.51
CA TYR A 353 18.18 2.47 -6.82
C TYR A 353 18.16 2.06 -8.29
N HIS A 354 17.01 1.58 -8.80
CA HIS A 354 16.93 1.11 -10.19
C HIS A 354 16.96 2.24 -11.22
N ARG A 355 16.56 3.46 -10.85
CA ARG A 355 16.81 4.65 -11.66
C ARG A 355 18.31 4.95 -11.77
N GLY A 356 19.04 4.81 -10.67
CA GLY A 356 20.51 4.89 -10.65
C GLY A 356 21.17 3.83 -11.53
N GLU A 357 20.70 2.59 -11.46
CA GLU A 357 21.18 1.52 -12.35
C GLU A 357 20.87 1.80 -13.82
N SER A 358 19.72 2.38 -14.12
CA SER A 358 19.33 2.77 -15.48
C SER A 358 20.23 3.88 -16.02
N TYR A 359 20.53 4.91 -15.22
CA TYR A 359 21.48 5.96 -15.59
C TYR A 359 22.90 5.41 -15.77
N TYR A 360 23.34 4.51 -14.89
CA TYR A 360 24.64 3.85 -15.01
C TYR A 360 24.74 3.05 -16.32
N ALA A 361 23.71 2.29 -16.69
CA ALA A 361 23.67 1.54 -17.94
C ALA A 361 23.70 2.43 -19.20
N LEU A 362 23.22 3.68 -19.10
CA LEU A 362 23.28 4.69 -20.16
C LEU A 362 24.61 5.48 -20.17
N GLY A 363 25.52 5.23 -19.22
CA GLY A 363 26.78 5.95 -19.06
C GLY A 363 26.64 7.32 -18.40
N ASP A 364 25.46 7.68 -17.88
CA ASP A 364 25.24 8.92 -17.10
C ASP A 364 25.60 8.67 -15.62
N TYR A 365 26.89 8.47 -15.38
CA TYR A 365 27.40 8.13 -14.05
C TYR A 365 27.16 9.24 -13.03
N SER A 366 27.14 10.51 -13.46
CA SER A 366 26.85 11.66 -12.60
C SER A 366 25.44 11.57 -11.99
N ARG A 367 24.41 11.30 -12.82
CA ARG A 367 23.04 11.10 -12.30
C ARG A 367 22.89 9.79 -11.53
N ALA A 368 23.62 8.75 -11.90
CA ALA A 368 23.63 7.50 -11.15
C ALA A 368 24.13 7.69 -9.71
N VAL A 369 25.22 8.43 -9.50
CA VAL A 369 25.73 8.78 -8.15
C VAL A 369 24.68 9.52 -7.33
N ILE A 370 23.99 10.51 -7.91
CA ILE A 370 22.92 11.25 -7.21
C ILE A 370 21.82 10.30 -6.73
N CYS A 371 21.41 9.36 -7.58
CA CYS A 371 20.39 8.36 -7.25
C CYS A 371 20.86 7.43 -6.11
N TYR A 372 22.07 6.87 -6.20
CA TYR A 372 22.60 6.00 -5.16
C TYR A 372 22.82 6.73 -3.83
N GLN A 373 23.28 7.98 -3.85
CA GLN A 373 23.37 8.80 -2.65
C GLN A 373 21.99 9.07 -2.03
N ALA A 374 20.92 9.17 -2.83
CA ALA A 374 19.55 9.26 -2.31
C ALA A 374 19.12 7.99 -1.57
N VAL A 375 19.53 6.81 -2.05
CA VAL A 375 19.35 5.54 -1.33
C VAL A 375 20.15 5.56 -0.03
N LEU A 376 21.44 5.91 -0.08
CA LEU A 376 22.35 5.89 1.07
C LEU A 376 22.00 6.91 2.17
N ARG A 377 21.29 8.00 1.85
CA ARG A 377 20.75 8.91 2.87
C ARG A 377 19.68 8.25 3.74
N ARG A 378 18.97 7.24 3.21
CA ARG A 378 17.87 6.54 3.90
C ARG A 378 18.32 5.19 4.45
N GLU A 379 19.17 4.50 3.70
CA GLU A 379 19.73 3.20 4.03
C GLU A 379 21.28 3.29 3.99
N PRO A 380 21.94 3.85 5.01
CA PRO A 380 23.39 4.10 4.99
C PRO A 380 24.25 2.84 4.87
N GLU A 381 23.67 1.70 5.23
CA GLU A 381 24.29 0.37 5.23
C GLU A 381 23.91 -0.47 3.99
N ASN A 382 23.26 0.12 2.98
CA ASN A 382 22.91 -0.58 1.76
C ASN A 382 24.18 -0.88 0.93
N ILE A 383 24.71 -2.11 1.08
CA ILE A 383 25.93 -2.60 0.45
C ILE A 383 25.87 -2.47 -1.08
N ALA A 384 24.73 -2.82 -1.69
CA ALA A 384 24.55 -2.76 -3.14
C ALA A 384 24.62 -1.32 -3.66
N ALA A 385 23.99 -0.37 -2.95
CA ALA A 385 24.06 1.05 -3.28
C ALA A 385 25.47 1.63 -3.06
N LEU A 386 26.19 1.23 -1.99
CA LEU A 386 27.58 1.63 -1.76
C LEU A 386 28.50 1.14 -2.89
N ASN A 387 28.42 -0.14 -3.24
CA ASN A 387 29.22 -0.71 -4.33
C ASN A 387 28.90 -0.03 -5.68
N ASN A 388 27.62 0.15 -6.02
CA ASN A 388 27.25 0.78 -7.28
C ASN A 388 27.58 2.28 -7.32
N CYS A 389 27.52 2.98 -6.19
CA CYS A 389 28.00 4.35 -6.06
C CYS A 389 29.52 4.42 -6.28
N GLY A 390 30.28 3.50 -5.66
CA GLY A 390 31.71 3.38 -5.87
C GLY A 390 32.07 3.10 -7.33
N ASN A 391 31.33 2.21 -8.00
CA ASN A 391 31.53 1.93 -9.43
C ASN A 391 31.25 3.16 -10.29
N ALA A 392 30.17 3.89 -10.02
CA ALA A 392 29.85 5.12 -10.74
C ALA A 392 30.90 6.21 -10.52
N LEU A 393 31.43 6.34 -9.30
CA LEU A 393 32.51 7.27 -8.97
C LEU A 393 33.84 6.87 -9.64
N HIS A 394 34.15 5.58 -9.72
CA HIS A 394 35.30 5.05 -10.45
C HIS A 394 35.23 5.44 -11.94
N GLU A 395 34.08 5.24 -12.60
CA GLU A 395 33.89 5.64 -14.00
C GLU A 395 33.98 7.17 -14.22
N LEU A 396 33.71 7.96 -13.18
CA LEU A 396 33.90 9.42 -13.19
C LEU A 396 35.34 9.86 -12.86
N GLY A 397 36.25 8.93 -12.58
CA GLY A 397 37.61 9.22 -12.12
C GLY A 397 37.71 9.73 -10.69
N ARG A 398 36.62 9.71 -9.90
CA ARG A 398 36.60 10.13 -8.50
C ARG A 398 37.05 9.00 -7.58
N TYR A 399 38.31 8.63 -7.69
CA TYR A 399 38.86 7.41 -7.09
C TYR A 399 38.85 7.42 -5.56
N GLU A 400 39.17 8.54 -4.91
CA GLU A 400 39.14 8.63 -3.43
C GLU A 400 37.72 8.44 -2.88
N ASP A 401 36.73 9.10 -3.49
CA ASP A 401 35.32 8.94 -3.14
C ASP A 401 34.83 7.49 -3.38
N ALA A 402 35.29 6.87 -4.46
CA ALA A 402 34.99 5.47 -4.78
C ALA A 402 35.56 4.52 -3.72
N LEU A 403 36.81 4.74 -3.27
CA LEU A 403 37.41 3.98 -2.16
C LEU A 403 36.59 4.11 -0.89
N GLY A 404 36.17 5.33 -0.53
CA GLY A 404 35.35 5.55 0.66
C GLY A 404 34.02 4.78 0.60
N CYS A 405 33.40 4.66 -0.58
CA CYS A 405 32.21 3.84 -0.76
C CYS A 405 32.49 2.34 -0.57
N TYR A 406 33.59 1.83 -1.15
CA TYR A 406 33.95 0.42 -1.00
C TYR A 406 34.40 0.06 0.42
N GLU A 407 35.09 0.96 1.10
CA GLU A 407 35.53 0.77 2.49
C GLU A 407 34.33 0.64 3.42
N ARG A 408 33.39 1.58 3.34
CA ARG A 408 32.13 1.49 4.08
C ARG A 408 31.37 0.20 3.78
N ALA A 409 31.39 -0.27 2.54
CA ALA A 409 30.73 -1.53 2.19
C ALA A 409 31.46 -2.76 2.78
N LEU A 410 32.80 -2.74 2.81
CA LEU A 410 33.63 -3.80 3.39
C LEU A 410 33.67 -3.76 4.92
N GLU A 411 33.38 -2.64 5.57
CA GLU A 411 33.13 -2.58 7.01
C GLU A 411 31.91 -3.42 7.40
N ILE A 412 30.89 -3.45 6.55
CA ILE A 412 29.65 -4.20 6.75
C ILE A 412 29.83 -5.66 6.32
N GLU A 413 30.42 -5.91 5.14
CA GLU A 413 30.67 -7.24 4.61
C GLU A 413 32.14 -7.42 4.21
N PRO A 414 33.04 -7.73 5.16
CA PRO A 414 34.49 -7.78 4.93
C PRO A 414 34.94 -8.78 3.87
N ASN A 415 34.17 -9.85 3.67
CA ASN A 415 34.51 -10.96 2.78
C ASN A 415 33.89 -10.82 1.38
N ASN A 416 33.31 -9.67 1.03
CA ASN A 416 32.72 -9.48 -0.29
C ASN A 416 33.81 -9.37 -1.39
N GLN A 417 34.06 -10.47 -2.08
CA GLN A 417 35.11 -10.56 -3.11
C GLN A 417 34.92 -9.57 -4.26
N GLN A 418 33.68 -9.25 -4.65
CA GLN A 418 33.43 -8.34 -5.74
C GLN A 418 33.86 -6.91 -5.36
N ILE A 419 33.51 -6.47 -4.15
CA ILE A 419 33.86 -5.15 -3.66
C ILE A 419 35.37 -5.04 -3.43
N GLN A 420 36.02 -6.08 -2.91
CA GLN A 420 37.49 -6.12 -2.79
C GLN A 420 38.19 -6.00 -4.15
N LYS A 421 37.68 -6.67 -5.20
CA LYS A 421 38.20 -6.52 -6.57
C LYS A 421 38.02 -5.11 -7.09
N ASN A 422 36.84 -4.52 -6.90
CA ASN A 422 36.57 -3.14 -7.31
C ASN A 422 37.49 -2.15 -6.57
N LYS A 423 37.67 -2.32 -5.25
CA LYS A 423 38.62 -1.53 -4.45
C LYS A 423 40.06 -1.69 -4.94
N ALA A 424 40.51 -2.92 -5.19
CA ALA A 424 41.85 -3.20 -5.67
C ALA A 424 42.12 -2.57 -7.05
N SER A 425 41.12 -2.57 -7.94
CA SER A 425 41.20 -1.87 -9.22
C SER A 425 41.48 -0.38 -9.01
N VAL A 426 40.71 0.27 -8.13
CA VAL A 426 40.92 1.69 -7.80
C VAL A 426 42.31 1.95 -7.20
N LEU A 427 42.75 1.11 -6.26
CA LEU A 427 44.07 1.24 -5.63
C LEU A 427 45.22 1.08 -6.64
N SER A 428 45.09 0.17 -7.59
CA SER A 428 46.08 0.01 -8.66
C SER A 428 46.18 1.28 -9.49
N THR A 429 45.03 1.83 -9.89
CA THR A 429 44.94 3.07 -10.66
C THR A 429 45.55 4.26 -9.91
N LEU A 430 45.26 4.40 -8.61
CA LEU A 430 45.87 5.43 -7.76
C LEU A 430 47.39 5.28 -7.66
N SER A 431 47.89 4.06 -7.47
CA SER A 431 49.33 3.80 -7.38
C SER A 431 50.08 4.16 -8.66
N ASP A 432 49.47 3.95 -9.82
CA ASP A 432 50.08 4.32 -11.11
C ASP A 432 50.12 5.85 -11.29
N TYR A 433 49.09 6.56 -10.82
CA TYR A 433 49.10 8.02 -10.79
C TYR A 433 50.12 8.60 -9.79
N ASP A 434 50.27 8.00 -8.61
CA ASP A 434 51.30 8.42 -7.64
C ASP A 434 52.72 8.31 -8.23
N LYS A 435 53.01 7.22 -8.94
CA LYS A 435 54.28 7.07 -9.67
C LYS A 435 54.43 8.12 -10.78
N ALA A 436 53.35 8.41 -11.51
CA ALA A 436 53.38 9.46 -12.53
C ALA A 436 53.69 10.83 -11.91
N LEU A 437 53.13 11.14 -10.74
CA LEU A 437 53.45 12.36 -9.99
C LEU A 437 54.92 12.43 -9.59
N GLU A 438 55.52 11.33 -9.12
CA GLU A 438 56.95 11.28 -8.81
C GLU A 438 57.82 11.57 -10.03
N CYS A 439 57.46 11.01 -11.20
CA CYS A 439 58.15 11.30 -12.45
C CYS A 439 58.05 12.79 -12.83
N PHE A 440 56.86 13.37 -12.75
CA PHE A 440 56.69 14.81 -13.01
C PHE A 440 57.42 15.68 -11.99
N ASP A 441 57.47 15.29 -10.72
CA ASP A 441 58.24 15.99 -9.69
C ASP A 441 59.73 15.97 -9.99
N GLN A 442 60.27 14.85 -10.45
CA GLN A 442 61.66 14.76 -10.89
C GLN A 442 61.91 15.64 -12.12
N GLU A 443 61.00 15.65 -13.08
CA GLU A 443 61.10 16.48 -14.29
C GLU A 443 61.05 17.98 -13.98
N VAL A 444 60.13 18.41 -13.10
CA VAL A 444 60.02 19.80 -12.64
C VAL A 444 61.22 20.23 -11.80
N ARG A 445 61.81 19.31 -11.00
CA ARG A 445 63.07 19.59 -10.27
C ARG A 445 64.26 19.73 -11.21
N ALA A 446 64.35 18.89 -12.24
CA ALA A 446 65.42 18.93 -13.22
C ALA A 446 65.32 20.14 -14.15
N ASN A 447 64.10 20.52 -14.54
CA ASN A 447 63.80 21.69 -15.34
C ASN A 447 62.62 22.49 -14.75
N PRO A 448 62.90 23.49 -13.90
CA PRO A 448 61.88 24.34 -13.30
C PRO A 448 61.11 25.22 -14.29
N GLU A 449 61.45 25.30 -15.57
CA GLU A 449 60.68 26.07 -16.57
C GLU A 449 59.81 25.17 -17.47
N ASN A 450 59.79 23.86 -17.22
CA ASN A 450 58.97 22.93 -18.00
C ASN A 450 57.47 23.11 -17.70
N VAL A 451 56.77 23.76 -18.63
CA VAL A 451 55.32 24.04 -18.57
C VAL A 451 54.50 22.76 -18.72
N ASP A 452 54.86 21.88 -19.66
CA ASP A 452 54.12 20.65 -19.94
C ASP A 452 54.19 19.67 -18.77
N ALA A 453 55.34 19.53 -18.12
CA ALA A 453 55.48 18.70 -16.92
C ALA A 453 54.56 19.19 -15.78
N ARG A 454 54.45 20.51 -15.56
CA ARG A 454 53.54 21.07 -14.54
C ARG A 454 52.08 20.93 -14.92
N TYR A 455 51.75 21.13 -16.19
CA TYR A 455 50.40 20.93 -16.70
C TYR A 455 49.96 19.47 -16.53
N ASN A 456 50.79 18.52 -16.95
CA ASN A 456 50.51 17.09 -16.82
C ASN A 456 50.45 16.67 -15.34
N LYS A 457 51.33 17.19 -14.49
CA LYS A 457 51.23 17.02 -13.03
C LYS A 457 49.90 17.53 -12.49
N GLY A 458 49.46 18.71 -12.93
CA GLY A 458 48.15 19.29 -12.57
C GLY A 458 46.98 18.42 -13.03
N LEU A 459 47.05 17.85 -14.24
CA LEU A 459 46.04 16.92 -14.76
C LEU A 459 45.98 15.63 -13.93
N THR A 460 47.13 15.07 -13.57
CA THR A 460 47.20 13.88 -12.70
C THR A 460 46.64 14.18 -11.32
N LEU A 461 46.98 15.32 -10.72
CA LEU A 461 46.42 15.75 -9.42
C LEU A 461 44.91 15.99 -9.49
N PHE A 462 44.42 16.53 -10.60
CA PHE A 462 42.99 16.71 -10.84
C PHE A 462 42.25 15.37 -10.89
N ILE A 463 42.81 14.39 -11.62
CA ILE A 463 42.26 13.02 -11.69
C ILE A 463 42.26 12.36 -10.31
N LEU A 464 43.27 12.62 -9.48
CA LEU A 464 43.34 12.13 -8.11
C LEU A 464 42.38 12.83 -7.14
N GLY A 465 41.68 13.89 -7.56
CA GLY A 465 40.82 14.69 -6.67
C GLY A 465 41.58 15.71 -5.80
N ARG A 466 42.91 15.83 -5.97
CA ARG A 466 43.79 16.78 -5.27
C ARG A 466 43.69 18.16 -5.91
N TYR A 467 42.48 18.74 -5.89
CA TYR A 467 42.12 19.93 -6.64
C TYR A 467 42.94 21.18 -6.28
N GLU A 468 43.26 21.39 -5.00
CA GLU A 468 44.07 22.54 -4.58
C GLU A 468 45.50 22.49 -5.16
N GLU A 469 46.11 21.31 -5.14
CA GLU A 469 47.45 21.12 -5.68
C GLU A 469 47.44 21.16 -7.22
N ALA A 470 46.38 20.65 -7.85
CA ALA A 470 46.16 20.78 -9.28
C ALA A 470 46.09 22.26 -9.69
N ALA A 471 45.27 23.05 -8.98
CA ALA A 471 45.12 24.48 -9.23
C ALA A 471 46.44 25.25 -9.04
N ALA A 472 47.25 24.85 -8.05
CA ALA A 472 48.58 25.42 -7.85
C ALA A 472 49.54 25.08 -9.00
N CYS A 473 49.54 23.83 -9.49
CA CYS A 473 50.37 23.42 -10.63
C CYS A 473 50.00 24.16 -11.91
N TYR A 474 48.71 24.31 -12.20
CA TYR A 474 48.24 25.09 -13.35
C TYR A 474 48.59 26.57 -13.22
N ALA A 475 48.40 27.18 -12.05
CA ALA A 475 48.79 28.57 -11.82
C ALA A 475 50.30 28.79 -12.02
N GLN A 476 51.14 27.86 -11.55
CA GLN A 476 52.59 27.89 -11.79
C GLN A 476 52.94 27.71 -13.26
N ALA A 477 52.25 26.83 -13.99
CA ALA A 477 52.45 26.64 -15.42
C ALA A 477 52.08 27.91 -16.22
N LEU A 478 50.95 28.54 -15.88
CA LEU A 478 50.47 29.79 -16.49
C LEU A 478 51.35 31.00 -16.15
N ALA A 479 52.07 30.97 -15.02
CA ALA A 479 53.04 32.01 -14.68
C ALA A 479 54.27 31.98 -15.60
N ILE A 480 54.61 30.81 -16.14
CA ILE A 480 55.72 30.63 -17.08
C ILE A 480 55.25 30.89 -18.52
N ASP A 481 54.11 30.30 -18.92
CA ASP A 481 53.51 30.52 -20.23
C ASP A 481 52.01 30.89 -20.12
N PRO A 482 51.69 32.20 -20.08
CA PRO A 482 50.31 32.67 -19.99
C PRO A 482 49.48 32.45 -21.27
N ALA A 483 50.09 32.06 -22.39
CA ALA A 483 49.39 31.91 -23.68
C ALA A 483 48.71 30.55 -23.84
N ARG A 484 48.94 29.61 -22.91
CA ARG A 484 48.39 28.25 -22.95
C ARG A 484 46.92 28.20 -22.58
N MET A 485 46.07 28.17 -23.61
CA MET A 485 44.61 28.12 -23.49
C MET A 485 44.10 26.87 -22.78
N ASP A 486 44.69 25.71 -23.08
CA ASP A 486 44.36 24.41 -22.48
C ASP A 486 44.54 24.41 -20.95
N ILE A 487 45.56 25.12 -20.45
CA ILE A 487 45.81 25.26 -19.02
C ILE A 487 44.80 26.22 -18.36
N TRP A 488 44.41 27.30 -19.04
CA TRP A 488 43.34 28.19 -18.56
C TRP A 488 41.99 27.46 -18.43
N VAL A 489 41.63 26.62 -19.40
CA VAL A 489 40.40 25.80 -19.32
C VAL A 489 40.50 24.79 -18.17
N ALA A 490 41.63 24.10 -18.04
CA ALA A 490 41.85 23.15 -16.94
C ALA A 490 41.76 23.84 -15.56
N GLN A 491 42.37 25.02 -15.41
CA GLN A 491 42.31 25.83 -14.20
C GLN A 491 40.87 26.26 -13.87
N GLY A 492 40.12 26.71 -14.88
CA GLY A 492 38.71 27.06 -14.73
C GLY A 492 37.88 25.88 -14.23
N ASN A 493 38.09 24.69 -14.79
CA ASN A 493 37.37 23.48 -14.39
C ASN A 493 37.60 23.14 -12.90
N VAL A 494 38.85 23.21 -12.43
CA VAL A 494 39.18 22.96 -11.02
C VAL A 494 38.52 23.97 -10.09
N LEU A 495 38.54 25.25 -10.47
CA LEU A 495 37.95 26.32 -9.67
C LEU A 495 36.42 26.20 -9.57
N VAL A 496 35.74 25.70 -10.61
CA VAL A 496 34.30 25.39 -10.53
C VAL A 496 34.04 24.31 -9.48
N ILE A 497 34.84 23.24 -9.45
CA ILE A 497 34.70 22.15 -8.46
C ILE A 497 34.92 22.67 -7.02
N GLN A 498 35.86 23.60 -6.86
CA GLN A 498 36.13 24.28 -5.58
C GLN A 498 35.10 25.36 -5.22
N ASN A 499 34.03 25.52 -6.01
CA ASN A 499 33.00 26.55 -5.86
C ASN A 499 33.53 28.01 -5.96
N ARG A 500 34.67 28.20 -6.62
CA ARG A 500 35.31 29.50 -6.90
C ARG A 500 34.92 29.99 -8.29
N CYS A 501 33.61 30.08 -8.54
CA CYS A 501 33.06 30.24 -9.88
C CYS A 501 33.41 31.57 -10.57
N GLU A 502 33.56 32.67 -9.84
CA GLU A 502 34.00 33.97 -10.42
C GLU A 502 35.44 33.90 -10.95
N GLU A 503 36.35 33.23 -10.22
CA GLU A 503 37.72 33.02 -10.68
C GLU A 503 37.78 32.05 -11.86
N ALA A 504 36.91 31.05 -11.87
CA ALA A 504 36.75 30.15 -13.01
C ALA A 504 36.29 30.90 -14.26
N LEU A 505 35.32 31.83 -14.14
CA LEU A 505 34.88 32.68 -15.25
C LEU A 505 36.02 33.48 -15.85
N ALA A 506 36.86 34.09 -15.01
CA ALA A 506 38.04 34.82 -15.49
C ALA A 506 39.00 33.91 -16.29
N CYS A 507 39.17 32.65 -15.88
CA CYS A 507 39.97 31.68 -16.60
C CYS A 507 39.36 31.32 -17.96
N TYR A 508 38.05 31.06 -18.03
CA TYR A 508 37.38 30.78 -19.30
C TYR A 508 37.34 31.99 -20.23
N ASP A 509 37.14 33.20 -19.71
CA ASP A 509 37.16 34.42 -20.52
C ASP A 509 38.55 34.67 -21.12
N ARG A 510 39.63 34.33 -20.38
CA ARG A 510 41.01 34.33 -20.92
C ARG A 510 41.20 33.30 -22.03
N ALA A 511 40.68 32.08 -21.87
CA ALA A 511 40.72 31.06 -22.91
C ALA A 511 39.93 31.49 -24.17
N LEU A 512 38.71 32.02 -23.98
CA LEU A 512 37.83 32.47 -25.06
C LEU A 512 38.31 33.75 -25.74
N ALA A 513 39.14 34.56 -25.08
CA ALA A 513 39.82 35.67 -25.73
C ALA A 513 40.87 35.18 -26.75
N ALA A 514 41.47 34.01 -26.53
CA ALA A 514 42.41 33.39 -27.44
C ALA A 514 41.72 32.57 -28.55
N ASP A 515 40.68 31.80 -28.21
CA ASP A 515 39.81 31.12 -29.17
C ASP A 515 38.33 31.28 -28.76
N PRO A 516 37.58 32.21 -29.40
CA PRO A 516 36.19 32.48 -29.07
C PRO A 516 35.22 31.31 -29.26
N ASP A 517 35.64 30.26 -29.98
CA ASP A 517 34.80 29.12 -30.34
C ASP A 517 35.29 27.81 -29.70
N ASP A 518 36.19 27.89 -28.70
CA ASP A 518 36.60 26.72 -27.93
C ASP A 518 35.42 26.09 -27.16
N VAL A 519 35.16 24.83 -27.47
CA VAL A 519 33.97 24.11 -27.01
C VAL A 519 34.02 23.84 -25.50
N GLU A 520 35.20 23.52 -24.97
CA GLU A 520 35.34 23.15 -23.55
C GLU A 520 35.31 24.39 -22.66
N ALA A 521 35.91 25.50 -23.10
CA ALA A 521 35.80 26.80 -22.43
C ALA A 521 34.35 27.33 -22.43
N LEU A 522 33.60 27.20 -23.55
CA LEU A 522 32.20 27.60 -23.61
C LEU A 522 31.31 26.77 -22.68
N LYS A 523 31.52 25.44 -22.61
CA LYS A 523 30.81 24.56 -21.67
C LYS A 523 31.16 24.88 -20.22
N GLY A 524 32.45 25.00 -19.90
CA GLY A 524 32.93 25.32 -18.56
C GLY A 524 32.38 26.66 -18.07
N ARG A 525 32.39 27.68 -18.94
CA ARG A 525 31.78 29.00 -18.67
C ARG A 525 30.29 28.92 -18.42
N ALA A 526 29.55 28.15 -19.24
CA ALA A 526 28.11 27.96 -19.03
C ALA A 526 27.82 27.32 -17.67
N THR A 527 28.58 26.28 -17.30
CA THR A 527 28.47 25.61 -15.99
C THR A 527 28.74 26.59 -14.84
N ALA A 528 29.82 27.37 -14.91
CA ALA A 528 30.15 28.37 -13.89
C ALA A 528 29.05 29.44 -13.73
N LEU A 529 28.45 29.89 -14.84
CA LEU A 529 27.33 30.85 -14.83
C LEU A 529 26.06 30.26 -14.22
N VAL A 530 25.80 28.97 -14.41
CA VAL A 530 24.67 28.29 -13.75
C VAL A 530 24.87 28.26 -12.24
N TYR A 531 26.09 27.96 -11.77
CA TYR A 531 26.41 27.99 -10.34
C TYR A 531 26.32 29.39 -9.71
N LEU A 532 26.55 30.44 -10.50
CA LEU A 532 26.41 31.85 -10.08
C LEU A 532 24.99 32.42 -10.24
N ASP A 533 24.00 31.59 -10.58
CA ASP A 533 22.61 32.01 -10.85
C ASP A 533 22.50 33.11 -11.93
N ARG A 534 23.30 32.96 -13.00
CA ARG A 534 23.31 33.83 -14.19
C ARG A 534 22.82 33.08 -15.45
N PRO A 535 21.58 32.55 -15.45
CA PRO A 535 21.10 31.65 -16.49
C PRO A 535 20.99 32.30 -17.88
N ALA A 536 20.69 33.59 -17.95
CA ALA A 536 20.60 34.31 -19.22
C ALA A 536 21.92 34.34 -19.99
N GLU A 537 23.05 34.40 -19.27
CA GLU A 537 24.38 34.36 -19.87
C GLU A 537 24.82 32.93 -20.20
N ALA A 538 24.46 31.96 -19.35
CA ALA A 538 24.70 30.55 -19.64
C ALA A 538 23.99 30.09 -20.92
N ILE A 539 22.75 30.56 -21.14
CA ILE A 539 22.00 30.30 -22.37
C ILE A 539 22.76 30.81 -23.60
N ARG A 540 23.36 32.00 -23.54
CA ARG A 540 24.17 32.53 -24.67
C ARG A 540 25.37 31.64 -25.00
N CYS A 541 26.01 31.06 -23.99
CA CYS A 541 27.07 30.06 -24.21
C CYS A 541 26.54 28.81 -24.92
N TYR A 542 25.39 28.28 -24.49
CA TYR A 542 24.77 27.13 -25.14
C TYR A 542 24.25 27.41 -26.54
N GLU A 543 23.69 28.59 -26.79
CA GLU A 543 23.29 29.05 -28.12
C GLU A 543 24.51 29.12 -29.05
N ARG A 544 25.64 29.63 -28.55
CA ARG A 544 26.88 29.66 -29.32
C ARG A 544 27.40 28.25 -29.62
N LEU A 545 27.41 27.36 -28.63
CA LEU A 545 27.75 25.94 -28.82
C LEU A 545 26.88 25.25 -29.87
N SER A 546 25.58 25.57 -29.92
CA SER A 546 24.64 24.98 -30.88
C SER A 546 24.89 25.40 -32.35
N ARG A 547 25.59 26.52 -32.55
CA ARG A 547 25.92 27.06 -33.88
C ARG A 547 27.26 26.57 -34.42
N LEU A 548 28.08 25.91 -33.58
CA LEU A 548 29.37 25.37 -34.00
C LEU A 548 29.18 24.09 -34.84
N PRO A 549 29.94 23.92 -35.93
CA PRO A 549 29.87 22.71 -36.75
C PRO A 549 30.29 21.48 -35.93
N ARG A 550 29.44 20.45 -35.90
CA ARG A 550 29.76 19.19 -35.21
C ARG A 550 31.02 18.60 -35.84
N LYS A 551 32.07 18.31 -35.05
CA LYS A 551 33.36 17.71 -35.49
C LYS A 551 33.20 16.44 -36.36
N GLN A 552 32.04 15.79 -36.38
CA GLN A 552 31.75 14.66 -37.28
C GLN A 552 31.58 15.05 -38.77
N GLU A 553 31.22 16.29 -39.11
CA GLU A 553 31.07 16.71 -40.52
C GLU A 553 32.40 17.07 -41.21
N ILE A 554 33.43 17.44 -40.44
CA ILE A 554 34.73 17.84 -40.98
C ILE A 554 35.56 16.62 -41.42
N GLN A 555 35.41 15.47 -40.75
CA GLN A 555 36.06 14.22 -41.16
C GLN A 555 35.44 13.59 -42.42
N GLN A 556 34.14 13.79 -42.69
CA GLN A 556 33.50 13.30 -43.92
C GLN A 556 33.84 14.14 -45.16
N LYS A 557 34.03 15.47 -45.02
CA LYS A 557 34.40 16.33 -46.15
C LYS A 557 35.87 16.22 -46.55
N GLY A 558 36.76 15.85 -45.64
CA GLY A 558 38.18 15.61 -45.93
C GLY A 558 38.47 14.32 -46.70
N ARG A 559 37.64 13.28 -46.54
CA ARG A 559 37.80 11.98 -47.24
C ARG A 559 37.18 11.91 -48.64
N MET A 560 36.48 12.96 -49.08
CA MET A 560 35.94 13.04 -50.45
C MET A 560 36.83 13.87 -51.41
N ARG A 561 38.01 14.33 -50.98
CA ARG A 561 38.92 15.15 -51.81
C ARG A 561 40.40 14.72 -51.80
N SER A 562 40.68 13.48 -51.40
CA SER A 562 41.96 12.79 -51.63
C SER A 562 41.67 11.43 -52.21
#